data_AF-A0A921ULB5-F1
#
_entry.id   AF-A0A921ULB5-F1
#
_cell.length_a   1.000
_cell.length_b   1.000
_cell.length_c   1.000
_cell.angle_alpha   90.00
_cell.angle_beta   90.00
_cell.angle_gamma   90.00
#
_symmetry.space_group_name_H-M   'P 1'
#
loop_
_entity.id
_entity.type
_entity.pdbx_description
1 polymer ?
#
loop_
_entity_poly.entity_id
_entity_poly.type
_entity_poly.pdbx_seq_one_letter_code
_entity_poly.pdbx_strand_id
1 'polypeptide(L)'
;MLDPAERQAVMANAATECIQEEYPVLVEIACANNSAAELVAVKKAYHALYKRSLEEDVAARATGNLRTLLLAVVSTYRYDGDDNVDMELARSEAKIVHEAVRNGGGGAAGGHDELIRVVGTRSKAQLRATFACFKDEHRSSVTKALPRGDDPTGYPRALRTAARCVADPSKYFAKVLRHATRESAGTDEDSLTRVVVVHAEKDDMGAICAAFQKRASCTLEQAIAKETSGDYRSFLLALLGS
;
A
#
# COMPACT_ATOMS: atom_id res chain seq x y z
N MET A 1 -18.55 -0.17 -18.76
CA MET A 1 -17.21 0.21 -18.26
C MET A 1 -17.33 0.30 -16.76
N LEU A 2 -16.49 -0.41 -16.01
CA LEU A 2 -16.56 -0.39 -14.54
C LEU A 2 -16.14 0.99 -14.02
N ASP A 3 -16.83 1.50 -13.02
CA ASP A 3 -16.43 2.72 -12.32
C ASP A 3 -15.12 2.50 -11.51
N PRO A 4 -14.46 3.55 -11.01
CA PRO A 4 -13.19 3.41 -10.28
C PRO A 4 -13.25 2.51 -9.04
N ALA A 5 -14.38 2.48 -8.33
CA ALA A 5 -14.57 1.66 -7.14
C ALA A 5 -14.82 0.19 -7.53
N GLU A 6 -15.61 -0.05 -8.58
CA GLU A 6 -15.84 -1.37 -9.15
C GLU A 6 -14.55 -1.99 -9.70
N ARG A 7 -13.71 -1.22 -10.41
CA ARG A 7 -12.40 -1.70 -10.90
C ARG A 7 -11.51 -2.17 -9.74
N GLN A 8 -11.41 -1.38 -8.69
CA GLN A 8 -10.66 -1.75 -7.50
C GLN A 8 -11.29 -2.94 -6.75
N ALA A 9 -12.62 -3.05 -6.73
CA ALA A 9 -13.30 -4.21 -6.14
C ALA A 9 -12.97 -5.51 -6.91
N VAL A 10 -12.94 -5.46 -8.24
CA VAL A 10 -12.52 -6.59 -9.09
C VAL A 10 -11.06 -6.98 -8.81
N MET A 11 -10.16 -6.00 -8.75
CA MET A 11 -8.76 -6.22 -8.40
C MET A 11 -8.62 -6.83 -6.99
N ALA A 12 -9.38 -6.34 -6.01
CA ALA A 12 -9.37 -6.89 -4.67
C ALA A 12 -9.85 -8.36 -4.64
N ASN A 13 -10.89 -8.70 -5.41
CA ASN A 13 -11.39 -10.08 -5.45
C ASN A 13 -10.35 -11.03 -6.06
N ALA A 14 -9.73 -10.64 -7.18
CA ALA A 14 -8.62 -11.39 -7.76
C ALA A 14 -7.47 -11.57 -6.75
N ALA A 15 -7.08 -10.49 -6.06
CA ALA A 15 -6.05 -10.54 -5.04
C ALA A 15 -6.42 -11.46 -3.85
N THR A 16 -7.71 -11.62 -3.54
CA THR A 16 -8.13 -12.57 -2.51
C THR A 16 -7.90 -14.03 -2.91
N GLU A 17 -7.75 -14.37 -4.20
CA GLU A 17 -7.49 -15.75 -4.65
C GLU A 17 -6.04 -16.18 -4.39
N CYS A 18 -5.10 -15.25 -4.40
CA CYS A 18 -3.67 -15.47 -4.19
C CYS A 18 -3.09 -14.47 -3.16
N ILE A 19 -3.65 -14.43 -1.95
CA ILE A 19 -3.33 -13.36 -0.97
C ILE A 19 -1.84 -13.31 -0.59
N GLN A 20 -1.14 -14.42 -0.58
CA GLN A 20 0.27 -14.47 -0.18
C GLN A 20 1.19 -13.73 -1.17
N GLU A 21 0.79 -13.69 -2.45
CA GLU A 21 1.47 -13.00 -3.54
C GLU A 21 0.88 -11.60 -3.78
N GLU A 22 -0.45 -11.50 -3.76
CA GLU A 22 -1.22 -10.32 -4.18
C GLU A 22 -1.68 -9.42 -3.01
N TYR A 23 -1.18 -9.64 -1.79
CA TYR A 23 -1.38 -8.71 -0.67
C TYR A 23 -1.05 -7.23 -1.01
N PRO A 24 -0.12 -6.87 -1.93
CA PRO A 24 0.12 -5.46 -2.25
C PRO A 24 -1.15 -4.77 -2.74
N VAL A 25 -1.98 -5.44 -3.54
CA VAL A 25 -3.24 -4.87 -4.06
C VAL A 25 -4.19 -4.50 -2.93
N LEU A 26 -4.39 -5.42 -1.98
CA LEU A 26 -5.25 -5.18 -0.81
C LEU A 26 -4.71 -4.07 0.08
N VAL A 27 -3.39 -4.04 0.29
CA VAL A 27 -2.75 -3.01 1.11
C VAL A 27 -2.80 -1.64 0.44
N GLU A 28 -2.63 -1.57 -0.88
CA GLU A 28 -2.71 -0.33 -1.65
C GLU A 28 -4.13 0.26 -1.62
N ILE A 29 -5.15 -0.56 -1.87
CA ILE A 29 -6.56 -0.14 -1.76
C ILE A 29 -6.86 0.37 -0.34
N ALA A 30 -6.33 -0.30 0.69
CA ALA A 30 -6.58 0.08 2.08
C ALA A 30 -5.77 1.30 2.58
N CYS A 31 -4.52 1.44 2.14
CA CYS A 31 -3.56 2.39 2.74
C CYS A 31 -3.18 3.55 1.82
N ALA A 32 -3.28 3.38 0.49
CA ALA A 32 -2.80 4.33 -0.51
C ALA A 32 -3.93 5.14 -1.18
N ASN A 33 -5.19 4.71 -1.08
CA ASN A 33 -6.34 5.54 -1.46
C ASN A 33 -6.31 6.90 -0.76
N ASN A 34 -6.75 7.98 -1.41
CA ASN A 34 -6.54 9.33 -0.88
C ASN A 34 -7.42 9.59 0.36
N SER A 35 -8.63 9.04 0.36
CA SER A 35 -9.59 9.13 1.47
C SER A 35 -10.12 7.76 1.95
N ALA A 36 -10.64 7.71 3.18
CA ALA A 36 -11.46 6.61 3.69
C ALA A 36 -12.78 6.46 2.93
N ALA A 37 -13.30 7.55 2.34
CA ALA A 37 -14.48 7.48 1.48
C ALA A 37 -14.24 6.60 0.24
N GLU A 38 -13.05 6.65 -0.37
CA GLU A 38 -12.67 5.74 -1.46
C GLU A 38 -12.69 4.28 -1.03
N LEU A 39 -12.07 3.93 0.11
CA LEU A 39 -12.08 2.55 0.62
C LEU A 39 -13.51 2.07 0.89
N VAL A 40 -14.36 2.93 1.46
CA VAL A 40 -15.78 2.60 1.67
C VAL A 40 -16.51 2.37 0.33
N ALA A 41 -16.24 3.19 -0.69
CA ALA A 41 -16.82 3.00 -2.02
C ALA A 41 -16.40 1.66 -2.62
N VAL A 42 -15.11 1.30 -2.54
CA VAL A 42 -14.59 0.00 -3.01
C VAL A 42 -15.29 -1.15 -2.29
N LYS A 43 -15.44 -1.09 -0.97
CA LYS A 43 -16.11 -2.14 -0.18
C LYS A 43 -17.60 -2.27 -0.54
N LYS A 44 -18.28 -1.16 -0.80
CA LYS A 44 -19.68 -1.18 -1.28
C LYS A 44 -19.77 -1.84 -2.66
N ALA A 45 -18.89 -1.48 -3.59
CA ALA A 45 -18.84 -2.10 -4.91
C ALA A 45 -18.52 -3.60 -4.82
N TYR A 46 -17.57 -3.98 -3.96
CA TYR A 46 -17.23 -5.39 -3.70
C TYR A 46 -18.45 -6.19 -3.22
N HIS A 47 -19.18 -5.66 -2.23
CA HIS A 47 -20.38 -6.31 -1.72
C HIS A 47 -21.48 -6.43 -2.79
N ALA A 48 -21.65 -5.40 -3.63
CA ALA A 48 -22.61 -5.41 -4.72
C ALA A 48 -22.28 -6.48 -5.78
N LEU A 49 -21.01 -6.63 -6.13
CA LEU A 49 -20.53 -7.57 -7.15
C LEU A 49 -20.49 -9.02 -6.66
N TYR A 50 -19.99 -9.26 -5.44
CA TYR A 50 -19.65 -10.61 -4.96
C TYR A 50 -20.58 -11.15 -3.87
N LYS A 51 -21.55 -10.36 -3.40
CA LYS A 51 -22.54 -10.75 -2.37
C LYS A 51 -21.94 -11.20 -1.03
N ARG A 52 -20.73 -10.69 -0.74
CA ARG A 52 -19.97 -10.89 0.50
C ARG A 52 -19.05 -9.69 0.72
N SER A 53 -18.58 -9.47 1.93
CA SER A 53 -17.66 -8.40 2.26
C SER A 53 -16.22 -8.76 1.86
N LEU A 54 -15.40 -7.74 1.60
CA LEU A 54 -13.96 -7.92 1.40
C LEU A 54 -13.31 -8.53 2.64
N GLU A 55 -13.78 -8.14 3.82
CA GLU A 55 -13.33 -8.67 5.11
C GLU A 55 -13.58 -10.17 5.27
N GLU A 56 -14.74 -10.67 4.85
CA GLU A 56 -15.05 -12.10 4.89
C GLU A 56 -14.07 -12.90 4.02
N ASP A 57 -13.78 -12.43 2.81
CA ASP A 57 -12.84 -13.11 1.92
C ASP A 57 -11.40 -13.05 2.43
N VAL A 58 -10.97 -11.90 2.95
CA VAL A 58 -9.66 -11.77 3.60
C VAL A 58 -9.56 -12.70 4.81
N ALA A 59 -10.60 -12.77 5.65
CA ALA A 59 -10.62 -13.61 6.84
C ALA A 59 -10.57 -15.11 6.51
N ALA A 60 -11.26 -15.51 5.43
CA ALA A 60 -11.34 -16.89 4.98
C ALA A 60 -10.06 -17.39 4.30
N ARG A 61 -9.34 -16.50 3.61
CA ARG A 61 -8.23 -16.90 2.71
C ARG A 61 -6.83 -16.53 3.21
N ALA A 62 -6.69 -15.54 4.09
CA ALA A 62 -5.43 -15.22 4.73
C ALA A 62 -5.23 -16.00 6.04
N THR A 63 -3.99 -16.18 6.48
CA THR A 63 -3.67 -16.84 7.75
C THR A 63 -2.69 -16.03 8.60
N GLY A 64 -2.62 -16.33 9.90
CA GLY A 64 -1.64 -15.76 10.83
C GLY A 64 -1.64 -14.23 10.89
N ASN A 65 -0.46 -13.65 11.08
CA ASN A 65 -0.30 -12.19 11.19
C ASN A 65 -0.62 -11.46 9.89
N LEU A 66 -0.51 -12.12 8.72
CA LEU A 66 -0.93 -11.52 7.45
C LEU A 66 -2.44 -11.25 7.48
N ARG A 67 -3.25 -12.23 7.89
CA ARG A 67 -4.70 -12.04 8.05
C ARG A 67 -5.02 -10.91 9.01
N THR A 68 -4.40 -10.92 10.19
CA THR A 68 -4.66 -9.90 11.22
C THR A 68 -4.32 -8.49 10.71
N LEU A 69 -3.20 -8.34 10.01
CA LEU A 69 -2.82 -7.08 9.38
C LEU A 69 -3.80 -6.66 8.28
N LEU A 70 -4.11 -7.55 7.34
CA LEU A 70 -4.98 -7.25 6.20
C LEU A 70 -6.36 -6.86 6.68
N LEU A 71 -6.97 -7.64 7.60
CA LEU A 71 -8.24 -7.30 8.23
C LEU A 71 -8.18 -5.94 8.91
N ALA A 72 -7.13 -5.65 9.67
CA ALA A 72 -6.98 -4.36 10.32
C ALA A 72 -6.96 -3.20 9.31
N VAL A 73 -6.24 -3.31 8.20
CA VAL A 73 -6.16 -2.22 7.22
C VAL A 73 -7.42 -2.09 6.36
N VAL A 74 -8.07 -3.18 5.94
CA VAL A 74 -9.30 -3.10 5.11
C VAL A 74 -10.55 -2.73 5.91
N SER A 75 -10.55 -3.00 7.22
CA SER A 75 -11.69 -2.70 8.09
C SER A 75 -11.65 -1.26 8.61
N THR A 76 -10.49 -0.61 8.62
CA THR A 76 -10.34 0.68 9.29
C THR A 76 -10.90 1.83 8.45
N TYR A 77 -11.85 2.55 9.03
CA TYR A 77 -12.25 3.87 8.57
C TYR A 77 -11.27 4.91 9.12
N ARG A 78 -10.25 5.27 8.34
CA ARG A 78 -9.24 6.24 8.77
C ARG A 78 -9.82 7.65 8.68
N TYR A 79 -9.80 8.38 9.79
CA TYR A 79 -10.19 9.78 9.78
C TYR A 79 -9.25 10.60 8.89
N ASP A 80 -9.82 11.34 7.94
CA ASP A 80 -9.11 12.21 6.99
C ASP A 80 -9.29 13.72 7.29
N GLY A 81 -9.93 14.09 8.42
CA GLY A 81 -10.11 15.49 8.79
C GLY A 81 -8.84 16.13 9.37
N ASP A 82 -8.95 17.35 9.88
CA ASP A 82 -7.83 18.22 10.27
C ASP A 82 -6.68 17.47 10.96
N ASP A 83 -5.44 17.86 10.59
CA ASP A 83 -4.13 17.33 11.02
C ASP A 83 -3.85 17.55 12.53
N ASN A 84 -4.85 17.41 13.39
CA ASN A 84 -4.68 17.33 14.83
C ASN A 84 -3.98 16.02 15.17
N VAL A 85 -2.65 16.11 15.16
CA VAL A 85 -1.74 15.05 15.55
C VAL A 85 -1.45 15.18 17.04
N ASP A 86 -1.64 14.08 17.76
CA ASP A 86 -1.15 13.95 19.13
C ASP A 86 0.34 13.59 19.11
N MET A 87 1.18 14.58 19.38
CA MET A 87 2.64 14.42 19.36
C MET A 87 3.16 13.62 20.55
N GLU A 88 2.46 13.57 21.69
CA GLU A 88 2.85 12.73 22.82
C GLU A 88 2.58 11.26 22.48
N LEU A 89 1.41 10.99 21.91
CA LEU A 89 1.07 9.68 21.37
C LEU A 89 2.08 9.26 20.29
N ALA A 90 2.42 10.14 19.34
CA ALA A 90 3.37 9.86 18.28
C ALA A 90 4.75 9.43 18.80
N ARG A 91 5.26 10.09 19.84
CA ARG A 91 6.53 9.70 20.50
C ARG A 91 6.40 8.38 21.25
N SER A 92 5.30 8.18 21.97
CA SER A 92 5.07 6.92 22.69
C SER A 92 4.96 5.73 21.73
N GLU A 93 4.22 5.87 20.63
CA GLU A 93 4.05 4.82 19.62
C GLU A 93 5.33 4.61 18.81
N ALA A 94 6.16 5.63 18.61
CA ALA A 94 7.48 5.46 18.00
C ALA A 94 8.36 4.52 18.85
N LYS A 95 8.36 4.67 20.18
CA LYS A 95 9.08 3.78 21.10
C LYS A 95 8.51 2.36 21.08
N ILE A 96 7.18 2.22 21.12
CA ILE A 96 6.50 0.91 21.02
C ILE A 96 6.89 0.21 19.71
N VAL A 97 6.84 0.92 18.58
CA VAL A 97 7.25 0.38 17.28
C VAL A 97 8.72 -0.04 17.30
N HIS A 98 9.60 0.74 17.94
CA HIS A 98 11.01 0.39 18.06
C HIS A 98 11.25 -0.88 18.87
N GLU A 99 10.61 -0.98 20.04
CA GLU A 99 10.70 -2.16 20.90
C GLU A 99 10.14 -3.41 20.20
N ALA A 100 8.99 -3.28 19.55
CA ALA A 100 8.36 -4.34 18.78
C ALA A 100 9.26 -4.84 17.63
N VAL A 101 9.94 -3.93 16.93
CA VAL A 101 10.92 -4.27 15.89
C VAL A 101 12.16 -4.96 16.48
N ARG A 102 12.72 -4.44 17.58
CA ARG A 102 13.95 -4.96 18.20
C ARG A 102 13.77 -6.36 18.77
N ASN A 103 12.59 -6.65 19.31
CA ASN A 103 12.25 -7.95 19.88
C ASN A 103 11.90 -9.01 18.81
N GLY A 104 12.24 -8.74 17.54
CA GLY A 104 12.23 -9.71 16.44
C GLY A 104 10.84 -10.13 15.96
N GLY A 105 9.76 -9.48 16.42
CA GLY A 105 8.40 -9.96 16.22
C GLY A 105 8.07 -11.28 16.94
N GLY A 106 9.06 -12.11 17.25
CA GLY A 106 8.94 -13.35 18.00
C GLY A 106 9.77 -13.32 19.29
N GLY A 107 9.09 -13.36 20.44
CA GLY A 107 9.70 -13.69 21.73
C GLY A 107 8.92 -13.17 22.94
N ALA A 108 8.36 -11.97 22.86
CA ALA A 108 7.36 -11.49 23.81
C ALA A 108 6.01 -11.45 23.07
N ALA A 109 5.02 -12.18 23.57
CA ALA A 109 3.65 -12.13 23.05
C ALA A 109 3.22 -10.65 22.94
N GLY A 110 2.99 -10.16 21.72
CA GLY A 110 2.49 -8.79 21.48
C GLY A 110 3.28 -7.91 20.50
N GLY A 111 4.51 -8.25 20.10
CA GLY A 111 5.29 -7.38 19.20
C GLY A 111 4.63 -7.15 17.83
N HIS A 112 4.17 -8.23 17.18
CA HIS A 112 3.42 -8.13 15.93
C HIS A 112 2.07 -7.45 16.11
N ASP A 113 1.40 -7.70 17.23
CA ASP A 113 0.09 -7.14 17.55
C ASP A 113 0.18 -5.62 17.71
N GLU A 114 1.21 -5.10 18.37
CA GLU A 114 1.45 -3.66 18.51
C GLU A 114 1.74 -3.00 17.15
N LEU A 115 2.55 -3.63 16.30
CA LEU A 115 2.81 -3.12 14.94
C LEU A 115 1.52 -3.07 14.12
N ILE A 116 0.69 -4.12 14.19
CA ILE A 116 -0.59 -4.18 13.49
C ILE A 116 -1.58 -3.18 14.09
N ARG A 117 -1.62 -3.02 15.41
CA ARG A 117 -2.49 -2.07 16.11
C ARG A 117 -2.18 -0.64 15.68
N VAL A 118 -0.90 -0.25 15.71
CA VAL A 118 -0.48 1.10 15.31
C VAL A 118 -0.81 1.33 13.83
N VAL A 119 -0.32 0.48 12.92
CA VAL A 119 -0.54 0.64 11.46
C VAL A 119 -2.02 0.53 11.10
N GLY A 120 -2.77 -0.35 11.77
CA GLY A 120 -4.17 -0.63 11.49
C GLY A 120 -5.09 0.49 11.92
N THR A 121 -4.92 1.09 13.11
CA THR A 121 -5.97 1.90 13.74
C THR A 121 -5.83 3.41 13.60
N ARG A 122 -4.63 3.92 13.28
CA ARG A 122 -4.32 5.35 13.32
C ARG A 122 -4.67 6.08 12.03
N SER A 123 -4.92 7.40 12.10
CA SER A 123 -5.02 8.24 10.91
C SER A 123 -3.67 8.32 10.19
N LYS A 124 -3.68 8.67 8.89
CA LYS A 124 -2.44 8.79 8.12
C LYS A 124 -1.54 9.90 8.68
N ALA A 125 -2.12 11.03 9.10
CA ALA A 125 -1.39 12.13 9.72
C ALA A 125 -0.68 11.68 11.01
N GLN A 126 -1.40 10.99 11.90
CA GLN A 126 -0.83 10.46 13.15
C GLN A 126 0.28 9.42 12.89
N LEU A 127 0.10 8.54 11.90
CA LEU A 127 1.13 7.56 11.51
C LEU A 127 2.37 8.24 10.96
N ARG A 128 2.23 9.25 10.11
CA ARG A 128 3.36 10.03 9.59
C ARG A 128 4.13 10.74 10.70
N ALA A 129 3.44 11.31 11.68
CA ALA A 129 4.07 11.91 12.85
C ALA A 129 4.81 10.87 13.70
N THR A 130 4.19 9.71 13.94
CA THR A 130 4.83 8.58 14.62
C THR A 130 6.09 8.14 13.89
N PHE A 131 6.06 8.05 12.55
CA PHE A 131 7.21 7.69 11.74
C PHE A 131 8.30 8.77 11.75
N ALA A 132 7.92 10.05 11.86
CA ALA A 132 8.86 11.15 12.02
C ALA A 132 9.57 11.09 13.37
N CYS A 133 8.83 10.95 14.48
CA CYS A 133 9.40 10.78 15.82
C CYS A 133 10.34 9.57 15.88
N PHE A 134 9.94 8.43 15.30
CA PHE A 134 10.79 7.24 15.21
C PHE A 134 12.12 7.54 14.49
N LYS A 135 12.06 8.28 13.38
CA LYS A 135 13.26 8.62 12.60
C LYS A 135 14.19 9.55 13.38
N ASP A 136 13.63 10.50 14.12
CA ASP A 136 14.40 11.46 14.91
C ASP A 136 15.10 10.79 16.09
N GLU A 137 14.39 9.90 16.80
CA GLU A 137 14.90 9.19 17.97
C GLU A 137 15.87 8.06 17.62
N HIS A 138 15.60 7.29 16.56
CA HIS A 138 16.37 6.07 16.23
C HIS A 138 17.27 6.20 14.99
N ARG A 139 17.32 7.38 14.37
CA ARG A 139 18.14 7.69 13.17
C ARG A 139 17.94 6.74 11.99
N SER A 140 16.83 5.99 11.98
CA SER A 140 16.44 5.05 10.93
C SER A 140 14.95 5.22 10.64
N SER A 141 14.53 5.11 9.39
CA SER A 141 13.10 5.16 9.06
C SER A 141 12.40 3.87 9.46
N VAL A 142 11.17 3.93 9.96
CA VAL A 142 10.33 2.76 10.28
C VAL A 142 10.33 1.73 9.17
N THR A 143 10.12 2.15 7.92
CA THR A 143 10.09 1.26 6.74
C THR A 143 11.38 0.49 6.47
N LYS A 144 12.53 0.96 7.00
CA LYS A 144 13.83 0.28 6.93
C LYS A 144 14.05 -0.65 8.12
N ALA A 145 13.56 -0.25 9.30
CA ALA A 145 13.69 -0.96 10.56
C ALA A 145 12.75 -2.17 10.64
N LEU A 146 11.55 -2.08 10.05
CA LEU A 146 10.59 -3.18 10.00
C LEU A 146 11.20 -4.49 9.47
N PRO A 147 10.74 -5.65 9.98
CA PRO A 147 11.30 -6.95 9.63
C PRO A 147 11.46 -7.17 8.12
N ARG A 148 12.62 -7.72 7.75
CA ARG A 148 12.94 -8.13 6.39
C ARG A 148 13.11 -9.64 6.35
N GLY A 149 12.72 -10.25 5.25
CA GLY A 149 12.87 -11.67 5.04
C GLY A 149 11.77 -12.20 4.15
N ASP A 150 12.03 -13.40 3.64
CA ASP A 150 11.09 -14.19 2.88
C ASP A 150 10.43 -15.13 3.87
N ASP A 151 9.45 -14.59 4.58
CA ASP A 151 8.55 -15.39 5.38
C ASP A 151 7.43 -15.92 4.47
N PRO A 152 7.16 -17.24 4.46
CA PRO A 152 6.16 -17.84 3.59
C PRO A 152 4.74 -17.29 3.81
N THR A 153 4.48 -16.61 4.94
CA THR A 153 3.18 -15.96 5.17
C THR A 153 3.04 -14.61 4.49
N GLY A 154 4.11 -13.99 3.97
CA GLY A 154 4.07 -12.67 3.32
C GLY A 154 3.90 -11.48 4.28
N TYR A 155 3.65 -11.72 5.57
CA TYR A 155 3.36 -10.67 6.56
C TYR A 155 4.44 -9.57 6.66
N PRO A 156 5.75 -9.87 6.78
CA PRO A 156 6.79 -8.82 6.88
C PRO A 156 6.85 -7.92 5.63
N ARG A 157 6.48 -8.46 4.47
CA ARG A 157 6.41 -7.69 3.22
C ARG A 157 5.15 -6.82 3.22
N ALA A 158 3.99 -7.38 3.57
CA ALA A 158 2.72 -6.66 3.70
C ALA A 158 2.79 -5.49 4.68
N LEU A 159 3.36 -5.70 5.87
CA LEU A 159 3.53 -4.64 6.88
C LEU A 159 4.40 -3.48 6.36
N ARG A 160 5.51 -3.82 5.67
CA ARG A 160 6.36 -2.80 5.04
C ARG A 160 5.68 -2.08 3.90
N THR A 161 4.85 -2.77 3.13
CA THR A 161 4.02 -2.16 2.08
C THR A 161 3.04 -1.17 2.70
N ALA A 162 2.30 -1.57 3.74
CA ALA A 162 1.35 -0.70 4.43
C ALA A 162 2.03 0.56 4.99
N ALA A 163 3.16 0.38 5.68
CA ALA A 163 3.93 1.50 6.20
C ALA A 163 4.45 2.45 5.10
N ARG A 164 4.82 1.93 3.92
CA ARG A 164 5.24 2.77 2.78
C ARG A 164 4.08 3.51 2.15
N CYS A 165 2.95 2.84 1.93
CA CYS A 165 1.74 3.46 1.41
C CYS A 165 1.29 4.62 2.31
N VAL A 166 1.28 4.42 3.63
CA VAL A 166 0.91 5.50 4.56
C VAL A 166 1.95 6.64 4.58
N ALA A 167 3.24 6.29 4.63
CA ALA A 167 4.30 7.30 4.74
C ALA A 167 4.36 8.22 3.51
N ASP A 168 4.33 7.65 2.31
CA ASP A 168 4.43 8.37 1.05
C ASP A 168 3.94 7.49 -0.11
N PRO A 169 2.63 7.55 -0.46
CA PRO A 169 2.05 6.77 -1.54
C PRO A 169 2.76 6.97 -2.88
N SER A 170 3.09 8.23 -3.23
CA SER A 170 3.74 8.55 -4.50
C SER A 170 5.13 7.93 -4.61
N LYS A 171 5.94 7.98 -3.54
CA LYS A 171 7.23 7.27 -3.51
C LYS A 171 7.07 5.75 -3.50
N TYR A 172 5.98 5.22 -2.96
CA TYR A 172 5.66 3.80 -3.03
C TYR A 172 5.34 3.38 -4.47
N PHE A 173 4.40 4.02 -5.15
CA PHE A 173 4.02 3.67 -6.52
C PHE A 173 5.14 3.92 -7.52
N ALA A 174 5.91 5.00 -7.37
CA ALA A 174 7.14 5.20 -8.13
C ALA A 174 8.14 4.04 -7.98
N LYS A 175 8.09 3.28 -6.87
CA LYS A 175 8.97 2.13 -6.65
C LYS A 175 8.42 0.90 -7.37
N VAL A 176 7.10 0.71 -7.30
CA VAL A 176 6.39 -0.35 -8.01
C VAL A 176 6.60 -0.20 -9.51
N LEU A 177 6.34 0.98 -10.06
CA LEU A 177 6.57 1.30 -11.47
C LEU A 177 8.03 1.09 -11.88
N ARG A 178 9.00 1.58 -11.08
CA ARG A 178 10.43 1.36 -11.38
C ARG A 178 10.86 -0.09 -11.24
N HIS A 179 10.10 -0.95 -10.56
CA HIS A 179 10.32 -2.38 -10.58
C HIS A 179 9.71 -3.00 -11.84
N ALA A 180 8.50 -2.56 -12.19
CA ALA A 180 7.76 -3.06 -13.33
C ALA A 180 8.38 -2.72 -14.68
N THR A 181 9.07 -1.59 -14.79
CA THR A 181 9.73 -1.13 -16.02
C THR A 181 11.25 -1.39 -16.00
N ARG A 182 11.71 -2.50 -15.39
CA ARG A 182 13.15 -2.83 -15.35
C ARG A 182 13.56 -3.66 -16.55
N GLU A 183 14.38 -3.06 -17.40
CA GLU A 183 14.98 -3.70 -18.59
C GLU A 183 15.55 -5.11 -18.35
N SER A 184 16.16 -5.37 -17.20
CA SER A 184 16.85 -6.64 -16.94
C SER A 184 15.95 -7.81 -16.51
N ALA A 185 14.66 -7.58 -16.24
CA ALA A 185 13.76 -8.57 -15.66
C ALA A 185 12.51 -8.86 -16.50
N GLY A 186 12.34 -8.17 -17.63
CA GLY A 186 11.07 -8.09 -18.34
C GLY A 186 10.10 -7.12 -17.67
N THR A 187 8.99 -6.82 -18.36
CA THR A 187 7.97 -5.89 -17.88
C THR A 187 6.95 -6.63 -17.02
N ASP A 188 6.77 -6.19 -15.77
CA ASP A 188 5.65 -6.63 -14.93
C ASP A 188 4.40 -5.82 -15.36
N GLU A 189 3.72 -6.34 -16.39
CA GLU A 189 2.56 -5.68 -16.99
C GLU A 189 1.39 -5.54 -16.01
N ASP A 190 1.24 -6.47 -15.07
CA ASP A 190 0.18 -6.45 -14.06
C ASP A 190 0.37 -5.27 -13.10
N SER A 191 1.57 -5.14 -12.51
CA SER A 191 1.89 -4.00 -11.64
C SER A 191 1.84 -2.67 -12.40
N LEU A 192 2.34 -2.63 -13.64
CA LEU A 192 2.33 -1.42 -14.46
C LEU A 192 0.90 -0.98 -14.79
N THR A 193 0.08 -1.88 -15.35
CA THR A 193 -1.32 -1.62 -15.71
C THR A 193 -2.11 -1.20 -14.49
N ARG A 194 -2.00 -1.94 -13.38
CA ARG A 194 -2.74 -1.68 -12.16
C ARG A 194 -2.47 -0.28 -11.62
N VAL A 195 -1.20 0.13 -11.52
CA VAL A 195 -0.86 1.46 -11.00
C VAL A 195 -1.35 2.56 -11.94
N VAL A 196 -1.13 2.42 -13.25
CA VAL A 196 -1.57 3.45 -14.22
C VAL A 196 -3.09 3.58 -14.22
N VAL A 197 -3.83 2.47 -14.30
CA VAL A 197 -5.31 2.47 -14.37
C VAL A 197 -5.96 2.95 -13.08
N VAL A 198 -5.46 2.56 -11.91
CA VAL A 198 -6.05 2.98 -10.61
C VAL A 198 -5.87 4.48 -10.37
N HIS A 199 -4.78 5.06 -10.86
CA HIS A 199 -4.44 6.46 -10.61
C HIS A 199 -4.78 7.41 -11.77
N ALA A 200 -5.17 6.90 -12.95
CA ALA A 200 -5.44 7.73 -14.13
C ALA A 200 -6.51 8.82 -13.90
N GLU A 201 -7.51 8.52 -13.06
CA GLU A 201 -8.60 9.45 -12.73
C GLU A 201 -8.39 10.16 -11.38
N LYS A 202 -7.25 9.92 -10.73
CA LYS A 202 -6.90 10.53 -9.43
C LYS A 202 -6.01 11.75 -9.64
N ASP A 203 -6.07 12.68 -8.69
CA ASP A 203 -5.27 13.90 -8.65
C ASP A 203 -3.80 13.68 -8.26
N ASP A 204 -3.41 12.44 -7.93
CA ASP A 204 -2.08 12.07 -7.45
C ASP A 204 -1.11 11.57 -8.54
N MET A 205 -1.59 11.35 -9.78
CA MET A 205 -0.76 10.83 -10.89
C MET A 205 0.47 11.71 -11.15
N GLY A 206 0.32 13.03 -11.13
CA GLY A 206 1.44 13.96 -11.32
C GLY A 206 2.53 13.81 -10.25
N ALA A 207 2.14 13.58 -8.99
CA ALA A 207 3.08 13.34 -7.89
C ALA A 207 3.79 11.98 -8.04
N ILE A 208 3.09 10.95 -8.53
CA ILE A 208 3.66 9.64 -8.85
C ILE A 208 4.71 9.77 -9.97
N CYS A 209 4.39 10.46 -11.07
CA CYS A 209 5.31 10.69 -12.18
C CYS A 209 6.57 11.46 -11.72
N ALA A 210 6.41 12.52 -10.94
CA ALA A 210 7.55 13.28 -10.39
C ALA A 210 8.43 12.41 -9.46
N ALA A 211 7.81 11.61 -8.59
CA ALA A 211 8.53 10.67 -7.72
C ALA A 211 9.25 9.57 -8.50
N PHE A 212 8.65 9.10 -9.61
CA PHE A 212 9.26 8.13 -10.52
C PHE A 212 10.48 8.74 -11.21
N GLN A 213 10.35 9.93 -11.81
CA GLN A 213 11.44 10.59 -12.51
C GLN A 213 12.65 10.82 -11.60
N LYS A 214 12.42 11.26 -10.36
CA LYS A 214 13.48 11.42 -9.36
C LYS A 214 14.20 10.12 -9.02
N ARG A 215 13.54 8.96 -9.13
CA ARG A 215 14.11 7.64 -8.82
C ARG A 215 14.75 6.98 -10.04
N ALA A 216 14.15 7.13 -11.21
CA ALA A 216 14.49 6.40 -12.43
C ALA A 216 15.46 7.16 -13.35
N SER A 217 15.61 8.48 -13.15
CA SER A 217 16.35 9.41 -14.02
C SER A 217 15.80 9.52 -15.45
N CYS A 218 14.62 8.97 -15.72
CA CYS A 218 13.83 9.11 -16.94
C CYS A 218 12.36 9.31 -16.57
N THR A 219 11.55 9.82 -17.49
CA THR A 219 10.12 9.99 -17.23
C THR A 219 9.38 8.65 -17.30
N LEU A 220 8.18 8.58 -16.73
CA LEU A 220 7.38 7.35 -16.75
C LEU A 220 6.94 7.02 -18.19
N GLU A 221 6.62 8.04 -18.97
CA GLU A 221 6.26 7.94 -20.39
C GLU A 221 7.41 7.35 -21.20
N GLN A 222 8.64 7.82 -20.97
CA GLN A 222 9.84 7.27 -21.62
C GLN A 222 10.07 5.80 -21.25
N ALA A 223 9.87 5.45 -19.97
CA ALA A 223 10.00 4.07 -19.52
C ALA A 223 8.92 3.16 -20.17
N ILE A 224 7.66 3.58 -20.18
CA ILE A 224 6.57 2.84 -20.82
C ILE A 224 6.81 2.70 -22.32
N ALA A 225 7.23 3.78 -22.99
CA ALA A 225 7.47 3.76 -24.42
C ALA A 225 8.62 2.82 -24.84
N LYS A 226 9.58 2.60 -23.93
CA LYS A 226 10.70 1.68 -24.13
C LYS A 226 10.32 0.23 -23.80
N GLU A 227 9.62 0.00 -22.70
CA GLU A 227 9.36 -1.34 -22.17
C GLU A 227 8.09 -1.99 -22.75
N THR A 228 7.18 -1.21 -23.36
CA THR A 228 5.91 -1.72 -23.93
C THR A 228 5.79 -1.40 -25.42
N SER A 229 4.90 -2.10 -26.12
CA SER A 229 4.70 -1.92 -27.57
C SER A 229 3.23 -1.99 -27.99
N GLY A 230 2.96 -1.67 -29.26
CA GLY A 230 1.63 -1.78 -29.87
C GLY A 230 0.54 -0.96 -29.17
N ASP A 231 -0.67 -1.49 -29.19
CA ASP A 231 -1.86 -0.85 -28.62
C ASP A 231 -1.79 -0.72 -27.10
N TYR A 232 -1.13 -1.68 -26.43
CA TYR A 232 -0.93 -1.64 -24.99
C TYR A 232 -0.12 -0.41 -24.56
N ARG A 233 0.98 -0.11 -25.26
CA ARG A 233 1.75 1.13 -25.05
C ARG A 233 0.88 2.37 -25.24
N SER A 234 0.16 2.43 -26.35
CA SER A 234 -0.69 3.57 -26.70
C SER A 234 -1.77 3.80 -25.63
N PHE A 235 -2.36 2.72 -25.12
CA PHE A 235 -3.34 2.75 -24.05
C PHE A 235 -2.75 3.33 -22.75
N LEU A 236 -1.58 2.86 -22.31
CA LEU A 236 -0.95 3.36 -21.08
C LEU A 236 -0.54 4.83 -21.17
N LEU A 237 0.00 5.26 -22.32
CA LEU A 237 0.39 6.66 -22.52
C LEU A 237 -0.82 7.59 -22.54
N ALA A 238 -1.92 7.17 -23.16
CA ALA A 238 -3.17 7.91 -23.14
C ALA A 238 -3.71 8.11 -21.71
N LEU A 239 -3.59 7.09 -20.85
CA LEU A 239 -3.98 7.18 -19.43
C LEU A 239 -3.08 8.12 -18.60
N LEU A 240 -1.83 8.34 -19.02
CA LEU A 240 -0.96 9.35 -18.41
C LEU A 240 -1.25 10.78 -18.92
N GLY A 241 -2.12 10.93 -19.93
CA GLY A 241 -2.40 12.21 -20.58
C GLY A 241 -1.32 12.65 -21.57
N SER A 242 -0.59 11.69 -22.16
CA SER A 242 0.47 11.91 -23.16
C SER A 242 0.10 11.41 -24.55
#